data_AF-A0A841BV02-F1
#
_entry.id   AF-A0A841BV02-F1
#
_cell.length_a   1.000
_cell.length_b   1.000
_cell.length_c   1.000
_cell.angle_alpha   90.00
_cell.angle_beta   90.00
_cell.angle_gamma   90.00
#
_symmetry.space_group_name_H-M   'P 1'
#
loop_
_entity.id
_entity.type
_entity.pdbx_description
1 polymer ?
#
loop_
_entity_poly.entity_id
_entity_poly.type
_entity_poly.pdbx_seq_one_letter_code
_entity_poly.pdbx_strand_id
1 'polypeptide(L)'
;MDQEISTFDQDLTAVKATFLSAQEAVRAAPEPQQGFKQATDLAELMRDLADTAAGLRAEAVRRIWQSEKMSIAELADRIGVSKARADQLLKLTKDPTRIPLSSEE
;
A
#
# COMPACT_ATOMS: atom_id res chain seq x y z
N MET A 1 -15.03 -8.60 26.58
CA MET A 1 -15.15 -8.71 25.11
C MET A 1 -13.74 -8.69 24.59
N ASP A 2 -13.11 -9.86 24.50
CA ASP A 2 -11.82 -10.00 23.85
C ASP A 2 -12.02 -9.71 22.36
N GLN A 3 -11.42 -8.62 21.88
CA GLN A 3 -11.37 -8.36 20.45
C GLN A 3 -10.39 -9.37 19.85
N GLU A 4 -10.90 -10.34 19.09
CA GLU A 4 -10.07 -11.11 18.17
C GLU A 4 -9.31 -10.12 17.28
N ILE A 5 -8.00 -10.06 17.47
CA ILE A 5 -7.12 -9.33 16.57
C ILE A 5 -7.26 -10.03 15.22
N SER A 6 -7.78 -9.33 14.22
CA SER A 6 -7.90 -9.85 12.86
C SER A 6 -6.52 -10.28 12.36
N THR A 7 -6.43 -11.40 11.62
CA THR A 7 -5.19 -11.83 10.97
C THR A 7 -4.53 -10.69 10.19
N PHE A 8 -5.33 -9.81 9.58
CA PHE A 8 -4.83 -8.61 8.90
C PHE A 8 -4.09 -7.63 9.83
N ASP A 9 -4.59 -7.43 11.05
CA ASP A 9 -3.96 -6.53 12.02
C ASP A 9 -2.65 -7.13 12.56
N GLN A 10 -2.60 -8.46 12.69
CA GLN A 10 -1.37 -9.19 13.03
C GLN A 10 -0.33 -9.05 11.92
N ASP A 11 -0.72 -9.27 10.67
CA ASP A 11 0.16 -9.15 9.51
C ASP A 11 0.70 -7.73 9.35
N LEU A 12 -0.15 -6.71 9.53
CA LEU A 12 0.27 -5.31 9.48
C LEU A 12 1.24 -4.96 10.60
N THR A 13 1.08 -5.57 11.78
CA THR A 13 2.03 -5.42 12.89
C THR A 13 3.36 -6.08 12.56
N ALA A 14 3.35 -7.26 11.95
CA ALA A 14 4.56 -7.95 11.51
C ALA A 14 5.33 -7.13 10.46
N VAL A 15 4.65 -6.58 9.44
CA VAL A 15 5.29 -5.71 8.43
C VAL A 15 5.97 -4.50 9.08
N LYS A 16 5.32 -3.85 10.05
CA LYS A 16 5.93 -2.73 10.79
C LYS A 16 7.17 -3.16 11.57
N ALA A 17 7.11 -4.30 12.25
CA ALA A 17 8.25 -4.82 13.00
C ALA A 17 9.44 -5.14 12.08
N THR A 18 9.19 -5.77 10.94
CA THR A 18 10.22 -6.07 9.93
C THR A 18 10.85 -4.80 9.36
N PHE A 19 10.05 -3.78 9.07
CA PHE A 19 10.57 -2.48 8.61
C PHE A 19 11.49 -1.82 9.64
N LEU A 20 11.11 -1.85 10.92
CA LEU A 20 11.95 -1.32 12.01
C LEU A 20 13.27 -2.09 12.14
N SER A 21 13.22 -3.42 12.03
CA SER A 21 14.44 -4.26 12.04
C SER A 21 15.37 -3.94 10.85
N ALA A 22 14.82 -3.76 9.65
CA ALA A 22 15.60 -3.35 8.48
C ALA A 22 16.25 -1.97 8.68
N GLN A 23 15.53 -1.02 9.29
CA GLN A 23 16.09 0.29 9.63
C GLN A 23 17.26 0.20 10.62
N GLU A 24 17.19 -0.68 11.61
CA GLU A 24 18.29 -0.92 12.56
C GLU A 24 19.50 -1.54 11.84
N ALA A 25 19.29 -2.49 10.94
CA ALA A 25 20.36 -3.10 10.15
C ALA A 25 21.10 -2.07 9.28
N VAL A 26 20.35 -1.18 8.60
CA VAL A 26 20.92 -0.07 7.82
C VAL A 26 21.79 0.85 8.70
N ARG A 27 21.31 1.18 9.90
CA ARG A 27 22.04 2.05 10.84
C ARG A 27 23.27 1.39 11.45
N ALA A 28 23.25 0.06 11.59
CA ALA A 28 24.34 -0.71 12.15
C ALA A 28 25.42 -1.10 11.12
N ALA A 29 25.24 -0.74 9.84
CA ALA A 29 26.18 -1.05 8.78
C ALA A 29 27.58 -0.46 9.09
N PRO A 30 28.65 -1.30 9.19
CA PRO A 30 29.99 -0.81 9.53
C PRO A 30 30.61 0.06 8.43
N GLU A 31 30.25 -0.21 7.18
CA GLU A 31 30.79 0.47 6.01
C GLU A 31 29.73 1.42 5.43
N PRO A 32 30.06 2.72 5.23
CA PRO A 32 29.07 3.70 4.79
C PRO A 32 28.41 3.39 3.44
N GLN A 33 29.14 2.87 2.46
CA GLN A 33 28.60 2.54 1.14
C GLN A 33 27.60 1.38 1.22
N GLN A 34 27.85 0.38 2.06
CA GLN A 34 26.94 -0.72 2.35
C GLN A 34 25.65 -0.20 2.99
N GLY A 35 25.75 0.68 3.99
CA GLY A 35 24.59 1.30 4.61
C GLY A 35 23.75 2.11 3.61
N PHE A 36 24.41 2.88 2.73
CA PHE A 36 23.74 3.61 1.65
C PHE A 36 23.01 2.68 0.68
N LYS A 37 23.64 1.57 0.27
CA LYS A 37 23.00 0.58 -0.60
C LYS A 37 21.77 -0.02 0.07
N GLN A 38 21.89 -0.49 1.30
CA GLN A 38 20.77 -1.08 2.04
C GLN A 38 19.61 -0.09 2.25
N ALA A 39 19.92 1.19 2.53
CA ALA A 39 18.91 2.24 2.61
C ALA A 39 18.19 2.47 1.28
N THR A 40 18.92 2.39 0.16
CA THR A 40 18.37 2.50 -1.18
C THR A 40 17.45 1.33 -1.50
N ASP A 41 17.91 0.11 -1.27
CA ASP A 41 17.12 -1.12 -1.47
C ASP A 41 15.82 -1.08 -0.64
N LEU A 42 15.90 -0.62 0.63
CA LEU A 42 14.73 -0.47 1.50
C LEU A 42 13.75 0.59 0.96
N ALA A 43 14.25 1.71 0.44
CA ALA A 43 13.42 2.77 -0.11
C ALA A 43 12.69 2.34 -1.39
N GLU A 44 13.35 1.54 -2.23
CA GLU A 44 12.75 0.96 -3.45
C GLU A 44 11.62 0.00 -3.08
N LEU A 45 11.87 -0.95 -2.18
CA LEU A 45 10.83 -1.88 -1.70
C LEU A 45 9.62 -1.13 -1.12
N MET A 46 9.85 -0.09 -0.32
CA MET A 46 8.76 0.70 0.27
C MET A 46 7.94 1.45 -0.78
N ARG A 47 8.55 1.83 -1.91
CA ARG A 47 7.83 2.44 -3.04
C ARG A 47 6.93 1.40 -3.71
N ASP A 48 7.44 0.21 -3.98
CA ASP A 48 6.67 -0.86 -4.62
C ASP A 48 5.48 -1.32 -3.75
N LEU A 49 5.69 -1.42 -2.44
CA LEU A 49 4.62 -1.72 -1.48
C LEU A 49 3.58 -0.60 -1.43
N ALA A 50 4.00 0.67 -1.48
CA ALA A 50 3.08 1.80 -1.50
C ALA A 50 2.22 1.83 -2.77
N ASP A 51 2.81 1.53 -3.93
CA ASP A 51 2.11 1.45 -5.20
C ASP A 51 1.09 0.30 -5.21
N THR A 52 1.50 -0.88 -4.70
CA THR A 52 0.61 -2.03 -4.54
C THR A 52 -0.57 -1.72 -3.61
N ALA A 53 -0.29 -1.09 -2.46
CA ALA A 53 -1.33 -0.69 -1.51
C ALA A 53 -2.29 0.36 -2.10
N ALA A 54 -1.78 1.28 -2.93
CA ALA A 54 -2.61 2.24 -3.66
C ALA A 54 -3.53 1.54 -4.67
N GLY A 55 -3.04 0.50 -5.35
CA GLY A 55 -3.83 -0.38 -6.22
C GLY A 55 -4.97 -1.07 -5.47
N LEU A 56 -4.67 -1.75 -4.36
CA LEU A 56 -5.66 -2.43 -3.52
C LEU A 56 -6.76 -1.47 -3.04
N ARG A 57 -6.38 -0.24 -2.65
CA ARG A 57 -7.34 0.80 -2.25
C ARG A 57 -8.23 1.22 -3.43
N ALA A 58 -7.66 1.39 -4.61
CA ALA A 58 -8.41 1.75 -5.81
C ALA A 58 -9.42 0.64 -6.18
N GLU A 59 -9.02 -0.64 -6.09
CA GLU A 59 -9.90 -1.78 -6.30
C GLU A 59 -11.04 -1.85 -5.28
N ALA A 60 -10.76 -1.58 -4.00
CA ALA A 60 -11.79 -1.51 -2.97
C ALA A 60 -12.82 -0.40 -3.27
N VAL A 61 -12.34 0.78 -3.70
CA VAL A 61 -13.21 1.90 -4.12
C VAL A 61 -14.07 1.53 -5.33
N ARG A 62 -13.50 0.86 -6.33
CA ARG A 62 -14.25 0.37 -7.48
C ARG A 62 -15.33 -0.65 -7.07
N ARG A 63 -15.01 -1.57 -6.17
CA ARG A 63 -15.98 -2.56 -5.66
C ARG A 63 -17.17 -1.88 -4.99
N ILE A 64 -16.93 -0.91 -4.11
CA ILE A 64 -17.98 -0.10 -3.46
C ILE A 64 -18.83 0.62 -4.51
N TRP A 65 -18.19 1.30 -5.46
CA TRP A 65 -18.86 2.05 -6.52
C TRP A 65 -19.78 1.16 -7.36
N GLN A 66 -19.32 -0.04 -7.71
CA GLN A 66 -20.09 -1.00 -8.50
C GLN A 66 -21.22 -1.68 -7.72
N SER A 67 -20.99 -2.04 -6.46
CA SER A 67 -22.00 -2.71 -5.64
C SER A 67 -23.19 -1.78 -5.32
N GLU A 68 -22.92 -0.50 -5.11
CA GLU A 68 -23.93 0.48 -4.69
C GLU A 68 -24.46 1.31 -5.88
N LYS A 69 -23.93 1.12 -7.10
CA LYS A 69 -24.29 1.85 -8.33
C LYS A 69 -24.30 3.38 -8.16
N MET A 70 -23.34 3.89 -7.41
CA MET A 70 -23.26 5.29 -7.01
C MET A 70 -22.83 6.21 -8.16
N SER A 71 -23.18 7.48 -8.08
CA SER A 71 -22.46 8.55 -8.79
C SER A 71 -21.08 8.79 -8.15
N ILE A 72 -20.19 9.49 -8.86
CA ILE A 72 -18.86 9.85 -8.32
C ILE A 72 -18.98 10.76 -7.08
N ALA A 73 -20.03 11.59 -7.01
CA ALA A 73 -20.25 12.46 -5.86
C ALA A 73 -20.62 11.65 -4.61
N GLU A 74 -21.60 10.73 -4.75
CA GLU A 74 -22.00 9.83 -3.66
C GLU A 74 -20.84 8.93 -3.21
N LEU A 75 -20.02 8.44 -4.15
CA LEU A 75 -18.83 7.67 -3.83
C LEU A 75 -17.81 8.50 -3.02
N ALA A 76 -17.58 9.75 -3.42
CA ALA A 76 -16.63 10.64 -2.75
C ALA A 76 -17.04 10.90 -1.30
N ASP A 77 -18.33 11.17 -1.07
CA ASP A 77 -18.91 11.33 0.27
C ASP A 77 -18.80 10.01 1.06
N ARG A 78 -19.10 8.87 0.43
CA ARG A 78 -19.07 7.54 1.06
C ARG A 78 -17.70 7.13 1.60
N ILE A 79 -16.63 7.48 0.89
CA ILE A 79 -15.24 7.13 1.26
C ILE A 79 -14.46 8.29 1.90
N GLY A 80 -15.12 9.43 2.13
CA GLY A 80 -14.55 10.58 2.84
C GLY A 80 -13.42 11.29 2.09
N VAL A 81 -13.54 11.46 0.76
CA VAL A 81 -12.53 12.17 -0.05
C VAL A 81 -13.19 13.17 -1.01
N SER A 82 -12.40 14.02 -1.66
CA SER A 82 -12.93 14.92 -2.68
C SER A 82 -13.39 14.16 -3.94
N LYS A 83 -14.35 14.73 -4.68
CA LYS A 83 -14.82 14.18 -5.97
C LYS A 83 -13.68 13.91 -6.96
N ALA A 84 -12.72 14.83 -7.04
CA ALA A 84 -11.55 14.67 -7.90
C ALA A 84 -10.68 13.47 -7.46
N ARG A 85 -10.51 13.26 -6.15
CA ARG A 85 -9.75 12.12 -5.63
C ARG A 85 -10.48 10.79 -5.86
N ALA A 86 -11.80 10.76 -5.71
CA ALA A 86 -12.61 9.58 -6.03
C ALA A 86 -12.49 9.19 -7.52
N ASP A 87 -12.59 10.18 -8.42
CA ASP A 87 -12.40 9.97 -9.86
C ASP A 87 -10.98 9.46 -10.21
N GLN A 88 -9.93 10.01 -9.58
CA GLN A 88 -8.57 9.52 -9.74
C GLN A 88 -8.44 8.05 -9.30
N LEU A 89 -9.01 7.66 -8.16
CA LEU A 89 -8.97 6.28 -7.68
C LEU A 89 -9.68 5.33 -8.64
N LEU A 90 -10.83 5.71 -9.19
CA LEU A 90 -11.50 4.90 -10.22
C LEU A 90 -10.68 4.76 -11.50
N LYS A 91 -9.96 5.81 -11.90
CA LYS A 91 -9.06 5.77 -13.08
C LYS A 91 -7.87 4.84 -12.88
N LEU A 92 -7.31 4.77 -11.67
CA LEU A 92 -6.21 3.85 -11.35
C LEU A 92 -6.56 2.37 -11.54
N THR A 93 -7.84 1.99 -11.41
CA THR A 93 -8.30 0.61 -11.64
C THR A 93 -8.49 0.21 -13.11
N LYS A 94 -8.34 1.16 -14.05
CA LYS A 94 -8.49 0.89 -15.49
C LYS A 94 -7.18 0.47 -16.16
N ASP A 95 -6.07 0.52 -15.43
CA ASP A 95 -4.74 0.18 -15.94
C ASP A 95 -4.23 -1.11 -15.23
N PRO A 96 -4.50 -2.29 -15.80
CA PRO A 96 -4.14 -3.58 -15.19
C PRO A 96 -2.63 -3.86 -15.17
N THR A 97 -1.80 -3.00 -15.78
CA THR A 97 -0.36 -3.25 -15.99
C THR A 97 0.52 -2.74 -14.85
N ARG A 98 -0.07 -2.23 -13.76
CA ARG A 98 0.67 -1.60 -12.64
C ARG A 98 0.81 -2.46 -11.39
N ILE A 99 0.61 -3.76 -11.48
CA ILE A 99 0.92 -4.70 -10.39
C ILE A 99 2.24 -5.43 -10.74
N PRO A 100 3.43 -4.84 -10.53
CA PRO A 100 4.65 -5.61 -10.53
C PRO A 100 4.78 -6.27 -9.15
N LEU A 101 4.30 -7.50 -9.04
CA LEU A 101 5.01 -8.46 -8.21
C LEU A 101 5.88 -9.24 -9.18
N SER A 102 7.02 -8.65 -9.55
CA SER A 102 8.09 -9.38 -10.24
C SER A 102 8.59 -10.46 -9.28
N SER A 103 7.88 -11.60 -9.31
CA SER A 103 8.45 -12.89 -9.00
C SER A 103 9.33 -13.23 -10.20
N GLU A 104 10.57 -12.73 -10.22
CA GLU A 104 11.59 -13.31 -11.07
C GLU A 104 12.43 -14.26 -10.22
N GLU A 105 12.51 -15.48 -10.73
CA GLU A 105 13.08 -16.72 -10.18
C GLU A 105 14.59 -16.66 -9.95
#